data_AF-A0A504I271-F1
#
_entry.id   AF-A0A504I271-F1
#
_cell.length_a   1.000
_cell.length_b   1.000
_cell.length_c   1.000
_cell.angle_alpha   90.00
_cell.angle_beta   90.00
_cell.angle_gamma   90.00
#
_symmetry.space_group_name_H-M   'P 1'
#
loop_
_entity.id
_entity.type
_entity.pdbx_description
1 polymer ?
#
loop_
_entity_poly.entity_id
_entity_poly.type
_entity_poly.pdbx_seq_one_letter_code
_entity_poly.pdbx_strand_id
1 'polypeptide(L)'
;VQHAAQTKPWTENYILMDWGLEFRIEHDRAFAGMVKPAISAGLVFIGLQHVLSQQAAAYLPLSAVSAHIERGEMKRVANTPVFQRPIYLAYPSNPASSDVLDVALAGLRALTRDWAGEQGFAEGDRSFSMAGHP
;
A
#
# COMPACT_ATOMS: atom_id res chain seq x y z
N VAL A 1 0.18 -8.44 0.04
CA VAL A 1 0.99 -9.27 -0.90
C VAL A 1 1.69 -10.36 -0.13
N GLN A 2 2.20 -11.38 -0.81
CA GLN A 2 3.02 -12.43 -0.24
C GLN A 2 4.11 -12.85 -1.23
N HIS A 3 5.16 -13.48 -0.71
CA HIS A 3 6.16 -14.12 -1.56
C HIS A 3 5.54 -15.20 -2.45
N ALA A 4 6.00 -15.33 -3.70
CA ALA A 4 5.41 -16.26 -4.66
C ALA A 4 5.53 -17.73 -4.21
N ALA A 5 6.65 -18.08 -3.58
CA ALA A 5 6.92 -19.43 -3.06
C ALA A 5 6.23 -19.76 -1.71
N GLN A 6 5.47 -18.83 -1.11
CA GLN A 6 4.70 -19.13 0.10
C GLN A 6 3.57 -20.13 -0.23
N THR A 7 3.52 -21.21 0.55
CA THR A 7 2.59 -22.34 0.39
C THR A 7 1.63 -22.50 1.56
N LYS A 8 1.97 -21.95 2.73
CA LYS A 8 1.12 -21.94 3.92
C LYS A 8 0.10 -20.79 3.85
N PRO A 9 -0.96 -20.80 4.67
CA PRO A 9 -1.81 -19.64 4.86
C PRO A 9 -0.95 -18.41 5.18
N TRP A 10 -1.20 -17.33 4.44
CA TRP A 10 -0.39 -16.10 4.56
C TRP A 10 -0.33 -15.57 5.99
N THR A 11 -1.36 -15.84 6.80
CA THR A 11 -1.49 -15.44 8.21
C THR A 11 -0.47 -16.10 9.13
N GLU A 12 0.07 -17.27 8.77
CA GLU A 12 1.05 -17.99 9.57
C GLU A 12 2.45 -17.39 9.49
N ASN A 13 2.74 -16.65 8.42
CA ASN A 13 4.03 -16.00 8.20
C ASN A 13 3.80 -14.58 7.68
N TYR A 14 3.12 -13.79 8.48
CA TYR A 14 2.72 -12.43 8.16
C TYR A 14 3.51 -11.45 9.03
N ILE A 15 4.11 -10.44 8.40
CA ILE A 15 4.71 -9.29 9.07
C ILE A 15 3.71 -8.13 9.09
N LEU A 16 3.47 -7.58 10.28
CA LEU A 16 2.62 -6.42 10.42
C LEU A 16 3.40 -5.16 10.04
N MET A 17 2.83 -4.33 9.17
CA MET A 17 3.38 -2.99 8.94
C MET A 17 2.81 -1.98 9.93
N ASP A 18 3.69 -1.22 10.59
CA ASP A 18 3.34 -0.21 11.59
C ASP A 18 2.93 1.12 10.91
N TRP A 19 1.82 1.10 10.16
CA TRP A 19 1.26 2.29 9.50
C TRP A 19 0.47 3.23 10.44
N GLY A 20 0.73 3.14 11.74
CA GLY A 20 0.07 3.93 12.77
C GLY A 20 -1.21 3.29 13.34
N LEU A 21 -1.80 3.98 14.32
CA LEU A 21 -2.88 3.46 15.15
C LEU A 21 -4.17 3.17 14.36
N GLU A 22 -4.55 4.06 13.44
CA GLU A 22 -5.77 3.87 12.64
C GLU A 22 -5.70 2.61 11.77
N PHE A 23 -4.55 2.39 11.11
CA PHE A 23 -4.30 1.15 10.40
C PHE A 23 -4.37 -0.07 11.30
N ARG A 24 -3.78 0.00 12.50
CA ARG A 24 -3.82 -1.11 13.45
C ARG A 24 -5.26 -1.44 13.87
N ILE A 25 -6.09 -0.42 14.13
CA ILE A 25 -7.50 -0.60 14.51
C ILE A 25 -8.30 -1.22 13.35
N GLU A 26 -8.17 -0.69 12.14
CA GLU A 26 -8.85 -1.21 10.95
C GLU A 26 -8.41 -2.65 10.64
N HIS A 27 -7.10 -2.91 10.70
CA HIS A 27 -6.52 -4.24 10.51
C HIS A 27 -7.08 -5.24 11.52
N ASP A 28 -7.03 -4.92 12.82
CA ASP A 28 -7.50 -5.81 13.88
C ASP A 28 -9.01 -6.08 13.80
N ARG A 29 -9.80 -5.10 13.34
CA ARG A 29 -11.24 -5.28 13.04
C ARG A 29 -11.48 -6.19 11.85
N ALA A 30 -10.74 -5.98 10.76
CA ALA A 30 -10.90 -6.75 9.53
C ALA A 30 -10.42 -8.20 9.66
N PHE A 31 -9.51 -8.45 10.61
CA PHE A 31 -8.93 -9.77 10.89
C PHE A 31 -9.16 -10.19 12.35
N ALA A 32 -10.39 -10.03 12.83
CA ALA A 32 -10.77 -10.45 14.16
C ALA A 32 -10.46 -11.94 14.39
N GLY A 33 -9.73 -12.26 15.46
CA GLY A 33 -9.31 -13.63 15.79
C GLY A 33 -8.02 -14.10 15.13
N MET A 34 -7.37 -13.29 14.29
CA MET A 34 -6.02 -13.58 13.81
C MET A 34 -5.01 -13.50 14.95
N VAL A 35 -4.09 -14.46 15.00
CA VAL A 35 -2.95 -14.41 15.92
C VAL A 35 -2.12 -13.17 15.63
N LYS A 36 -1.78 -12.40 16.67
CA LYS A 36 -0.96 -11.20 16.50
C LYS A 36 0.39 -11.58 15.87
N PRO A 37 0.80 -10.91 14.79
CA PRO A 37 2.11 -11.12 14.19
C PRO A 37 3.23 -10.92 15.20
N ALA A 38 4.21 -11.82 15.19
CA ALA A 38 5.37 -11.75 16.08
C ALA A 38 6.37 -10.65 15.65
N ILE A 39 6.29 -10.21 14.40
CA ILE A 39 7.21 -9.24 13.80
C ILE A 39 6.39 -8.07 13.27
N SER A 40 6.85 -6.86 13.56
CA SER A 40 6.35 -5.64 12.95
C SER A 40 7.47 -4.77 12.37
N ALA A 41 7.13 -3.91 11.41
CA ALA A 41 8.06 -2.95 10.83
C ALA A 41 7.37 -1.66 10.40
N GLY A 42 7.97 -0.51 10.72
CA GLY A 42 7.47 0.80 10.27
C GLY A 42 7.99 1.25 8.89
N LEU A 43 9.10 0.68 8.43
CA LEU A 43 9.73 1.06 7.15
C LEU A 43 9.35 0.08 6.04
N VAL A 44 8.84 0.61 4.92
CA VAL A 44 8.43 -0.17 3.73
C VAL A 44 9.53 -1.13 3.29
N PHE A 45 10.77 -0.65 3.18
CA PHE A 45 11.91 -1.44 2.73
C PHE A 45 12.17 -2.66 3.63
N ILE A 46 12.06 -2.49 4.95
CA ILE A 46 12.26 -3.60 5.90
C ILE A 46 11.17 -4.66 5.72
N GLY A 47 9.90 -4.24 5.58
CA GLY A 47 8.79 -5.14 5.30
C GLY A 47 8.96 -5.91 3.98
N LEU A 48 9.37 -5.21 2.92
CA LEU A 48 9.64 -5.82 1.61
C LEU A 48 10.75 -6.86 1.69
N GLN A 49 11.90 -6.51 2.29
CA GLN A 49 13.03 -7.43 2.45
C GLN A 49 12.65 -8.65 3.29
N HIS A 50 11.83 -8.46 4.33
CA HIS A 50 11.35 -9.57 5.13
C HIS A 50 10.47 -10.53 4.31
N VAL A 51 9.54 -9.99 3.50
CA VAL A 51 8.72 -10.84 2.61
C VAL A 51 9.58 -11.63 1.63
N LEU A 52 10.57 -10.99 1.00
CA LEU A 52 11.44 -11.64 0.03
C LEU A 52 12.34 -12.70 0.68
N SER A 53 12.93 -12.40 1.83
CA SER A 53 13.91 -13.30 2.48
C SER A 53 13.28 -14.42 3.31
N GLN A 54 12.12 -14.16 3.94
CA GLN A 54 11.47 -15.10 4.85
C GLN A 54 10.23 -15.75 4.23
N GLN A 55 9.99 -15.54 2.93
CA GLN A 55 8.78 -16.01 2.23
C GLN A 55 7.48 -15.54 2.91
N ALA A 56 7.48 -14.36 3.51
CA ALA A 56 6.38 -13.88 4.33
C ALA A 56 5.24 -13.25 3.51
N ALA A 57 4.24 -12.73 4.21
CA ALA A 57 3.19 -11.87 3.69
C ALA A 57 3.20 -10.51 4.40
N ALA A 58 2.76 -9.46 3.71
CA ALA A 58 2.69 -8.11 4.26
C ALA A 58 1.67 -7.23 3.51
N TYR A 59 1.14 -6.20 4.18
CA TYR A 59 0.48 -5.07 3.53
C TYR A 59 1.51 -4.01 3.15
N LEU A 60 1.88 -3.96 1.87
CA LEU A 60 2.85 -3.02 1.33
C LEU A 60 2.21 -2.15 0.23
N PRO A 61 2.66 -0.89 0.05
CA PRO A 61 2.23 -0.06 -1.07
C PRO A 61 2.49 -0.74 -2.41
N LEU A 62 1.52 -0.65 -3.35
CA LEU A 62 1.69 -1.23 -4.68
C LEU A 62 2.94 -0.72 -5.39
N SER A 63 3.25 0.57 -5.26
CA SER A 63 4.46 1.19 -5.83
C SER A 63 5.77 0.50 -5.39
N ALA A 64 5.80 -0.09 -4.19
CA ALA A 64 6.98 -0.79 -3.68
C ALA A 64 7.09 -2.25 -4.16
N VAL A 65 5.99 -2.82 -4.68
CA VAL A 65 5.89 -4.26 -4.96
C VAL A 65 5.53 -4.58 -6.41
N SER A 66 5.06 -3.63 -7.22
CA SER A 66 4.65 -3.86 -8.62
C SER A 66 5.74 -4.56 -9.43
N ALA A 67 6.97 -4.03 -9.41
CA ALA A 67 8.09 -4.65 -10.13
C ALA A 67 8.42 -6.08 -9.63
N HIS A 68 8.22 -6.37 -8.34
CA HIS A 68 8.41 -7.71 -7.79
C HIS A 68 7.27 -8.67 -8.19
N ILE A 69 6.06 -8.15 -8.35
CA ILE A 69 4.91 -8.91 -8.86
C ILE A 69 5.11 -9.23 -10.34
N GLU A 70 5.52 -8.24 -11.13
CA GLU A 70 5.82 -8.42 -12.56
C GLU A 70 6.92 -9.46 -12.80
N ARG A 71 7.95 -9.49 -11.95
CA ARG A 71 9.00 -10.53 -11.98
C ARG A 71 8.57 -11.88 -11.41
N GLY A 72 7.37 -12.00 -10.88
CA GLY A 72 6.86 -13.24 -10.29
C GLY A 72 7.47 -13.61 -8.94
N GLU A 73 8.20 -12.70 -8.29
CA GLU A 73 8.79 -12.89 -6.95
C GLU A 73 7.73 -12.76 -5.85
N MET A 74 6.69 -11.99 -6.11
CA MET A 74 5.58 -11.75 -5.20
C MET A 74 4.23 -11.91 -5.90
N LYS A 75 3.19 -12.15 -5.12
CA LYS A 75 1.80 -12.19 -5.61
C LYS A 75 0.86 -11.45 -4.66
N ARG A 76 -0.24 -10.91 -5.20
CA ARG A 76 -1.34 -10.38 -4.37
C ARG A 76 -1.99 -11.55 -3.61
N VAL A 77 -2.45 -11.29 -2.40
CA VAL A 77 -3.24 -12.26 -1.63
C VAL A 77 -4.70 -12.00 -1.98
N ALA A 78 -5.42 -13.03 -2.42
CA ALA A 78 -6.83 -12.89 -2.78
C ALA A 78 -7.70 -12.77 -1.52
N ASN A 79 -8.88 -12.15 -1.66
CA ASN A 79 -9.90 -12.05 -0.61
C ASN A 79 -9.43 -11.37 0.69
N THR A 80 -8.39 -10.52 0.61
CA THR A 80 -7.95 -9.68 1.73
C THR A 80 -8.44 -8.24 1.53
N PRO A 81 -8.91 -7.55 2.59
CA PRO A 81 -9.27 -6.14 2.55
C PRO A 81 -8.22 -5.25 1.91
N VAL A 82 -8.63 -4.15 1.30
CA VAL A 82 -7.72 -3.11 0.81
C VAL A 82 -7.81 -1.90 1.72
N PHE A 83 -6.70 -1.52 2.33
CA PHE A 83 -6.61 -0.31 3.17
C PHE A 83 -6.14 0.86 2.31
N GLN A 84 -7.07 1.71 1.88
CA GLN A 84 -6.73 2.93 1.15
C GLN A 84 -6.28 4.01 2.12
N ARG A 85 -5.22 4.73 1.75
CA ARG A 85 -4.68 5.85 2.53
C ARG A 85 -4.48 7.05 1.61
N PRO A 86 -5.30 8.11 1.75
CA PRO A 86 -5.11 9.34 0.99
C PRO A 86 -3.80 10.01 1.39
N ILE A 87 -3.11 10.58 0.41
CA ILE A 87 -1.92 11.39 0.61
C ILE A 87 -2.37 12.84 0.76
N TYR A 88 -1.96 13.48 1.85
CA TYR A 88 -2.26 14.89 2.12
C TYR A 88 -0.98 15.73 2.05
N LEU A 89 -1.15 16.98 1.61
CA LEU A 89 -0.11 18.01 1.69
C LEU A 89 -0.44 18.95 2.85
N ALA A 90 0.44 18.99 3.84
CA ALA A 90 0.35 19.96 4.94
C ALA A 90 1.21 21.19 4.63
N TYR A 91 0.65 22.38 4.83
CA TYR A 91 1.35 23.65 4.70
C TYR A 91 0.80 24.66 5.72
N PRO A 92 1.57 25.69 6.10
CA PRO A 92 1.12 26.68 7.08
C PRO A 92 -0.15 27.42 6.61
N SER A 93 -1.09 27.64 7.52
CA SER A 93 -2.29 28.45 7.25
C SER A 93 -1.97 29.94 7.03
N ASN A 94 -0.84 30.41 7.56
CA ASN A 94 -0.32 31.76 7.35
C ASN A 94 1.13 31.67 6.82
N PRO A 95 1.33 31.53 5.50
CA PRO A 95 2.66 31.42 4.92
C PRO A 95 3.39 32.78 4.94
N ALA A 96 4.72 32.75 5.07
CA ALA A 96 5.54 33.97 5.02
C ALA A 96 5.47 34.67 3.65
N SER A 97 5.22 33.91 2.57
CA SER A 97 4.90 34.41 1.23
C SER A 97 3.84 33.50 0.61
N SER A 98 2.66 34.07 0.32
CA SER A 98 1.54 33.34 -0.30
C SER A 98 1.86 32.99 -1.75
N ASP A 99 2.49 33.91 -2.45
CA ASP A 99 2.90 33.85 -3.83
C ASP A 99 3.88 32.69 -4.10
N VAL A 100 4.87 32.46 -3.24
CA VAL A 100 5.75 31.28 -3.36
C VAL A 100 4.99 29.97 -3.09
N LEU A 101 4.10 29.96 -2.08
CA LEU A 101 3.28 28.78 -1.78
C LEU A 101 2.36 28.44 -2.96
N ASP A 102 1.73 29.43 -3.58
CA ASP A 102 0.84 29.26 -4.72
C ASP A 102 1.57 28.66 -5.93
N VAL A 103 2.79 29.14 -6.22
CA VAL A 103 3.64 28.56 -7.26
C VAL A 103 4.00 27.11 -6.95
N ALA A 104 4.41 26.80 -5.71
CA ALA A 104 4.74 25.44 -5.30
C ALA A 104 3.53 24.49 -5.40
N LEU A 105 2.35 24.94 -4.95
CA LEU A 105 1.09 24.19 -5.05
C LEU A 105 0.68 23.96 -6.50
N ALA A 106 0.78 24.98 -7.35
CA ALA A 106 0.46 24.87 -8.77
C ALA A 106 1.40 23.88 -9.48
N GLY A 107 2.70 23.96 -9.21
CA GLY A 107 3.71 23.05 -9.74
C GLY A 107 3.47 21.60 -9.30
N LEU A 108 3.28 21.36 -8.00
CA LEU A 108 3.00 20.02 -7.48
C LEU A 108 1.71 19.45 -8.07
N ARG A 109 0.65 20.25 -8.20
CA ARG A 109 -0.62 19.83 -8.82
C ARG A 109 -0.46 19.50 -10.30
N ALA A 110 0.42 20.19 -11.03
CA ALA A 110 0.72 19.85 -12.41
C ALA A 110 1.41 18.49 -12.49
N LEU A 111 2.47 18.29 -11.70
CA LEU A 111 3.20 17.01 -11.64
C LEU A 111 2.31 15.83 -11.22
N THR A 112 1.39 16.02 -10.28
CA THR A 112 0.50 14.93 -9.85
C THR A 112 -0.56 14.57 -10.89
N ARG A 113 -1.04 15.54 -11.70
CA ARG A 113 -1.93 15.25 -12.83
C ARG A 113 -1.20 14.48 -13.93
N ASP A 114 0.01 14.89 -14.26
CA ASP A 114 0.83 14.24 -15.30
C ASP A 114 1.24 12.83 -14.83
N TRP A 115 1.56 12.68 -13.55
CA TRP A 115 1.87 11.37 -12.97
C TRP A 115 0.66 10.42 -12.98
N ALA A 116 -0.55 10.92 -12.72
CA ALA A 116 -1.77 10.13 -12.89
C ALA A 116 -2.06 9.77 -14.36
N GLY A 117 -1.53 10.54 -15.32
CA GLY A 117 -1.67 10.30 -16.76
C GLY A 117 -0.72 9.25 -17.33
N GLU A 118 0.51 9.15 -16.81
CA GLU A 118 1.54 8.28 -17.41
C GLU A 118 1.94 7.06 -16.56
N GLN A 119 1.99 7.13 -15.21
CA GLN A 119 2.55 6.03 -14.39
C GLN A 119 2.01 5.89 -12.93
N GLY A 120 0.98 6.63 -12.53
CA GLY A 120 0.51 6.70 -11.16
C GLY A 120 -0.80 5.95 -10.95
N PHE A 121 -0.76 4.81 -10.26
CA PHE A 121 -1.91 4.04 -9.76
C PHE A 121 -2.70 3.16 -10.75
N ALA A 122 -2.36 3.16 -12.04
CA ALA A 122 -3.05 2.39 -13.07
C ALA A 122 -2.69 0.88 -13.08
N GLU A 123 -2.95 0.15 -11.98
CA GLU A 123 -3.10 -1.31 -12.03
C GLU A 123 -3.88 -1.91 -10.83
N GLY A 124 -4.65 -1.08 -10.12
CA GLY A 124 -5.49 -1.52 -9.00
C GLY A 124 -6.99 -1.54 -9.28
N ASP A 125 -7.48 -0.75 -10.24
CA ASP A 125 -8.89 -0.35 -10.25
C ASP A 125 -9.55 -0.33 -11.64
N ARG A 126 -9.01 -1.04 -12.64
CA ARG A 126 -9.73 -1.26 -13.91
C ARG A 126 -9.99 -2.73 -14.15
N SER A 127 -11.30 -3.02 -14.21
CA SER A 127 -11.94 -4.31 -14.48
C SER A 127 -12.10 -5.17 -13.24
N PHE A 128 -13.23 -5.05 -12.53
CA PHE A 128 -14.16 -6.14 -12.23
C PHE A 128 -15.38 -5.57 -11.49
N SER A 129 -16.19 -4.82 -12.23
CA SER A 129 -17.61 -4.69 -11.93
C SER A 129 -18.38 -5.02 -13.21
N MET A 130 -19.35 -5.93 -13.07
CA MET A 130 -20.35 -6.37 -14.04
C MET A 130 -19.95 -7.41 -15.11
N ALA A 131 -19.84 -8.67 -14.68
CA ALA A 131 -20.37 -9.79 -15.47
C ALA A 131 -21.08 -10.76 -14.51
N GLY A 132 -22.41 -10.64 -14.47
CA GLY A 132 -23.28 -11.47 -13.65
C GLY A 132 -24.75 -11.20 -14.00
N HIS A 133 -25.16 -11.61 -15.20
CA HIS A 133 -26.57 -11.91 -15.47
C HIS A 133 -26.78 -13.42 -15.25
N PRO A 134 -27.94 -13.82 -14.73
CA PRO A 134 -28.78 -14.81 -15.36
C PRO A 134 -29.83 -14.14 -16.26
#